data_AF-A0A2H0AV11-F1
#
_entry.id   AF-A0A2H0AV11-F1
#
_cell.length_a   1.000
_cell.length_b   1.000
_cell.length_c   1.000
_cell.angle_alpha   90.00
_cell.angle_beta   90.00
_cell.angle_gamma   90.00
#
_symmetry.space_group_name_H-M   'P 1'
#
loop_
_entity.id
_entity.type
_entity.pdbx_description
1 polymer ?
#
loop_
_entity_poly.entity_id
_entity_poly.type
_entity_poly.pdbx_seq_one_letter_code
_entity_poly.pdbx_strand_id
1 'polypeptide(L)'
;MASEVDNVLRTLTTLEKALDRLGRLNYLERKQYPQIFLAVEESLNEVKVWITENRLFSSLKMMYQPLIVFIKTLSDFICQLWDTFKPKNGKKHIDRTRKSKERQSIFKSINTMISNIDKSINSWKESKSIIAIELEKGVAEAVDGTIVKKFIDRVKNLVSQRGEKTYVFPCKSAEEYSLLVGDKSRFLSEVVGNLCNYTHSTGHKPSCNGAKKYTLCGLRKNPRKTVMKTGKQETFEIRMVRCENCGQKFSLLPSFLPREKNFDIDVIGNLCRNMFLFQLSTRGALANTALMGEGRVKSKQTIFNWIRWMGTHHPATLLTTAGVEGSGYLQEDEGFEKEPNLRTYSVVMVDPQNLLVWHADYVDHVDEKTLCSSFQKFLERVGFNILGVTKDKWKPSTEALKKVFHKIWIGYCHRHCLKRFLEALEEYRKQSKCSHERISELYKKFKRVLKTSTSKVSLETKIKLLNDEEFLDPILQARLDELKENAVHYTLNKQRKGIAQTTSIVDNYLKIVKRKLRQVESFRDKEWAALLFRAQANTRNFVPFNSGAKNAGKSPFSLAGGQTHELPWIQVMNVHNAFLFSEQSTMTGLS
;
A
#
# COMPACT_ATOMS: atom_id res chain seq x y z
N MET A 1 4.56 40.76 30.77
CA MET A 1 3.56 40.37 29.76
C MET A 1 4.18 40.06 28.40
N ALA A 2 4.94 40.97 27.75
CA ALA A 2 5.67 40.63 26.52
C ALA A 2 6.69 39.48 26.71
N SER A 3 7.28 39.39 27.91
CA SER A 3 8.25 38.36 28.29
C SER A 3 7.71 36.93 28.29
N GLU A 4 6.42 36.74 28.53
CA GLU A 4 5.80 35.43 28.77
C GLU A 4 5.47 34.72 27.44
N VAL A 5 4.97 35.45 26.46
CA VAL A 5 4.88 34.95 25.06
C VAL A 5 6.26 34.54 24.57
N ASP A 6 7.27 35.37 24.81
CA ASP A 6 8.64 35.08 24.39
C ASP A 6 9.20 33.84 25.12
N ASN A 7 8.78 33.58 26.36
CA ASN A 7 9.11 32.34 27.08
C ASN A 7 8.43 31.11 26.46
N VAL A 8 7.17 31.23 26.05
CA VAL A 8 6.46 30.15 25.34
C VAL A 8 7.15 29.85 24.00
N LEU A 9 7.45 30.87 23.19
CA LEU A 9 8.14 30.71 21.91
C LEU A 9 9.54 30.11 22.07
N ARG A 10 10.28 30.50 23.11
CA ARG A 10 11.57 29.88 23.48
C ARG A 10 11.42 28.40 23.84
N THR A 11 10.36 28.04 24.57
CA THR A 11 10.06 26.65 24.93
C THR A 11 9.76 25.81 23.68
N LEU A 12 8.91 26.31 22.78
CA LEU A 12 8.60 25.67 21.50
C LEU A 12 9.85 25.52 20.61
N THR A 13 10.72 26.52 20.58
CA THR A 13 12.00 26.45 19.85
C THR A 13 12.94 25.40 20.45
N THR A 14 12.92 25.20 21.76
CA THR A 14 13.70 24.15 22.42
C THR A 14 13.16 22.76 22.07
N LEU A 15 11.83 22.59 22.03
CA LEU A 15 11.18 21.36 21.57
C LEU A 15 11.52 21.05 20.10
N GLU A 16 11.49 22.05 19.23
CA GLU A 16 11.90 21.90 17.82
C GLU A 16 13.37 21.45 17.70
N LYS A 17 14.29 22.09 18.43
CA LYS A 17 15.70 21.69 18.45
C LYS A 17 15.90 20.27 18.99
N ALA A 18 15.09 19.87 19.98
CA ALA A 18 15.11 18.51 20.51
C ALA A 18 14.63 17.49 19.46
N LEU A 19 13.56 17.82 18.74
CA LEU A 19 13.04 17.03 17.63
C LEU A 19 14.08 16.93 16.50
N ASP A 20 14.64 18.05 16.03
CA ASP A 20 15.67 18.05 14.99
C ASP A 20 16.91 17.23 15.38
N ARG A 21 17.36 17.33 16.63
CA ARG A 21 18.41 16.47 17.17
C ARG A 21 18.03 15.00 17.09
N LEU A 22 16.82 14.62 17.48
CA LEU A 22 16.32 13.25 17.34
C LEU A 22 16.38 12.78 15.87
N GLY A 23 16.01 13.64 14.93
CA GLY A 23 16.10 13.37 13.50
C GLY A 23 17.53 13.08 13.06
N ARG A 24 18.45 13.99 13.36
CA ARG A 24 19.88 13.87 12.99
C ARG A 24 20.58 12.67 13.64
N LEU A 25 20.15 12.25 14.82
CA LEU A 25 20.72 11.08 15.48
C LEU A 25 20.30 9.75 14.82
N ASN A 26 19.09 9.68 14.27
CA ASN A 26 18.54 8.43 13.74
C ASN A 26 18.59 8.34 12.20
N TYR A 27 18.69 9.47 11.51
CA TYR A 27 18.56 9.54 10.05
C TYR A 27 19.68 10.39 9.43
N LEU A 28 20.13 10.01 8.24
CA LEU A 28 21.16 10.71 7.47
C LEU A 28 20.59 11.95 6.79
N GLU A 29 19.37 11.83 6.26
CA GLU A 29 18.72 12.87 5.47
C GLU A 29 17.27 13.08 5.92
N ARG A 30 16.77 14.31 5.76
CA ARG A 30 15.39 14.68 6.14
C ARG A 30 14.32 13.85 5.43
N LYS A 31 14.57 13.42 4.19
CA LYS A 31 13.66 12.54 3.43
C LYS A 31 13.40 11.18 4.11
N GLN A 32 14.25 10.80 5.06
CA GLN A 32 14.13 9.56 5.82
C GLN A 32 13.31 9.73 7.11
N TYR A 33 12.94 10.97 7.48
CA TYR A 33 12.20 11.24 8.71
C TYR A 33 10.79 10.64 8.62
N PRO A 34 10.32 9.90 9.63
CA PRO A 34 8.98 9.33 9.64
C PRO A 34 7.90 10.42 9.56
N GLN A 35 6.76 10.14 8.93
CA GLN A 35 5.66 11.13 8.81
C GLN A 35 5.24 11.72 10.17
N ILE A 36 5.31 10.93 11.24
CA ILE A 36 4.98 11.40 12.58
C ILE A 36 5.94 12.48 13.09
N PHE A 37 7.21 12.40 12.72
CA PHE A 37 8.19 13.44 13.01
C PHE A 37 7.82 14.74 12.29
N LEU A 38 7.52 14.64 10.99
CA LEU A 38 7.16 15.79 10.16
C LEU A 38 5.84 16.44 10.63
N ALA A 39 4.86 15.64 11.03
CA ALA A 39 3.60 16.15 11.57
C ALA A 39 3.79 16.92 12.89
N VAL A 40 4.72 16.48 13.74
CA VAL A 40 5.07 17.19 14.98
C VAL A 40 5.78 18.50 14.67
N GLU A 41 6.73 18.48 13.74
CA GLU A 41 7.45 19.67 13.28
C GLU A 41 6.51 20.71 12.66
N GLU A 42 5.61 20.29 11.78
CA GLU A 42 4.58 21.14 11.19
C GLU A 42 3.68 21.75 12.26
N SER A 43 3.28 20.95 13.26
CA SER A 43 2.42 21.44 14.35
C SER A 43 3.13 22.45 15.24
N LEU A 44 4.43 22.24 15.53
CA LEU A 44 5.28 23.22 16.22
C LEU A 44 5.30 24.56 15.48
N ASN A 45 5.45 24.52 14.15
CA ASN A 45 5.46 25.71 13.32
C ASN A 45 4.09 26.40 13.28
N GLU A 46 2.99 25.65 13.10
CA GLU A 46 1.62 26.18 13.16
C GLU A 46 1.36 26.92 14.48
N VAL A 47 1.77 26.36 15.63
CA VAL A 47 1.57 27.00 16.94
C VAL A 47 2.38 28.28 17.07
N LYS A 48 3.64 28.29 16.63
CA LYS A 48 4.49 29.49 16.67
C LYS A 48 3.93 30.62 15.82
N VAL A 49 3.48 30.31 14.60
CA VAL A 49 2.81 31.27 13.70
C VAL A 49 1.56 31.81 14.39
N TRP A 50 0.70 30.92 14.91
CA TRP A 50 -0.53 31.33 15.59
C TRP A 50 -0.25 32.27 16.77
N ILE A 51 0.71 31.94 17.64
CA ILE A 51 1.08 32.80 18.79
C ILE A 51 1.57 34.18 18.31
N THR A 52 2.32 34.22 17.21
CA THR A 52 2.88 35.45 16.65
C THR A 52 1.79 36.34 16.07
N GLU A 53 0.86 35.76 15.30
CA GLU A 53 -0.28 36.48 14.72
C GLU A 53 -1.27 36.96 15.78
N ASN A 54 -1.38 36.23 16.90
CA ASN A 54 -2.33 36.50 17.99
C ASN A 54 -1.66 37.17 19.20
N ARG A 55 -0.51 37.84 19.00
CA ARG A 55 0.28 38.45 20.08
C ARG A 55 -0.49 39.53 20.85
N LEU A 56 -1.52 40.12 20.26
CA LEU A 56 -2.38 41.10 20.92
C LEU A 56 -3.16 40.53 22.12
N PHE A 57 -3.35 39.20 22.17
CA PHE A 57 -3.98 38.50 23.29
C PHE A 57 -2.98 38.06 24.38
N SER A 58 -1.72 38.49 24.29
CA SER A 58 -0.64 38.10 25.22
C SER A 58 -0.86 38.50 26.68
N SER A 59 -1.77 39.42 26.96
CA SER A 59 -2.14 39.81 28.32
C SER A 59 -3.21 38.90 28.95
N LEU A 60 -3.82 38.00 28.18
CA LEU A 60 -4.92 37.15 28.63
C LEU A 60 -4.38 35.87 29.27
N LYS A 61 -4.76 35.62 30.52
CA LYS A 61 -4.29 34.45 31.30
C LYS A 61 -4.70 33.14 30.61
N MET A 62 -5.93 33.11 30.09
CA MET A 62 -6.55 31.93 29.48
C MET A 62 -5.96 31.54 28.12
N MET A 63 -5.17 32.39 27.46
CA MET A 63 -4.39 31.99 26.28
C MET A 63 -3.33 30.94 26.64
N TYR A 64 -2.71 31.06 27.81
CA TYR A 64 -1.52 30.30 28.15
C TYR A 64 -1.82 28.92 28.75
N GLN A 65 -2.95 28.75 29.43
CA GLN A 65 -3.30 27.45 30.04
C GLN A 65 -3.40 26.32 29.00
N PRO A 66 -4.17 26.47 27.90
CA PRO A 66 -4.17 25.53 26.78
C PRO A 66 -2.79 25.32 26.16
N LEU A 67 -2.01 26.39 25.99
CA LEU A 67 -0.65 26.31 25.43
C LEU A 67 0.30 25.51 26.34
N ILE A 68 0.21 25.66 27.66
CA ILE A 68 0.98 24.85 28.61
C ILE A 68 0.60 23.37 28.47
N VAL A 69 -0.70 23.06 28.44
CA VAL A 69 -1.18 21.67 28.28
C VAL A 69 -0.70 21.09 26.95
N PHE A 70 -0.75 21.88 25.88
CA PHE A 70 -0.22 21.52 24.58
C PHE A 70 1.28 21.23 24.60
N ILE A 71 2.09 22.14 25.16
CA ILE A 71 3.54 21.99 25.25
C ILE A 71 3.91 20.75 26.08
N LYS A 72 3.20 20.49 27.19
CA LYS A 72 3.37 19.26 27.99
C LYS A 72 3.07 18.02 27.16
N THR A 73 1.92 18.00 26.48
CA THR A 73 1.51 16.88 25.63
C THR A 73 2.52 16.61 24.51
N LEU A 74 3.00 17.67 23.88
CA LEU A 74 3.99 17.62 22.81
C LEU A 74 5.37 17.15 23.33
N SER A 75 5.77 17.62 24.51
CA SER A 75 6.98 17.17 25.21
C SER A 75 6.93 15.66 25.47
N ASP A 76 5.85 15.17 26.10
CA ASP A 76 5.64 13.74 26.34
C ASP A 76 5.65 12.94 25.04
N PHE A 77 5.14 13.53 23.97
CA PHE A 77 5.10 12.90 22.67
C PHE A 77 6.49 12.76 22.01
N ILE A 78 7.31 13.82 22.03
CA ILE A 78 8.70 13.77 21.55
C ILE A 78 9.50 12.77 22.40
N CYS A 79 9.22 12.67 23.70
CA CYS A 79 9.75 11.66 24.60
C CYS A 79 9.49 10.23 24.08
N GLN A 80 8.24 9.94 23.72
CA GLN A 80 7.85 8.64 23.18
C GLN A 80 8.52 8.34 21.82
N LEU A 81 8.66 9.35 20.95
CA LEU A 81 9.37 9.20 19.68
C LEU A 81 10.85 8.84 19.90
N TRP A 82 11.47 9.38 20.94
CA TRP A 82 12.86 9.08 21.30
C TRP A 82 13.10 7.60 21.60
N ASP A 83 12.10 6.95 22.20
CA ASP A 83 12.14 5.54 22.59
C ASP A 83 11.77 4.62 21.43
N THR A 84 10.95 5.11 20.51
CA THR A 84 10.45 4.31 19.38
C THR A 84 11.44 4.30 18.22
N PHE A 85 12.10 5.43 17.94
CA PHE A 85 12.97 5.54 16.76
C PHE A 85 14.31 4.82 16.94
N LYS A 86 14.63 4.00 15.94
CA LYS A 86 15.90 3.29 15.81
C LYS A 86 16.78 3.96 14.76
N PRO A 87 18.12 3.99 14.96
CA PRO A 87 19.03 4.50 13.95
C PRO A 87 18.94 3.69 12.65
N LYS A 88 18.93 4.37 11.50
CA LYS A 88 19.10 3.75 10.18
C LYS A 88 20.52 3.24 10.00
N ASN A 89 20.68 2.23 9.14
CA ASN A 89 21.98 1.67 8.74
C ASN A 89 22.94 2.80 8.33
N GLY A 90 24.15 2.79 8.88
CA GLY A 90 25.18 3.81 8.65
C GLY A 90 25.26 4.92 9.70
N LYS A 91 24.26 5.09 10.59
CA LYS A 91 24.41 5.93 11.78
C LYS A 91 25.05 5.14 12.92
N LYS A 92 26.06 5.74 13.58
CA LYS A 92 26.68 5.13 14.77
C LYS A 92 25.63 4.94 15.85
N HIS A 93 25.55 3.72 16.38
CA HIS A 93 24.69 3.42 17.51
C HIS A 93 25.18 4.22 18.72
N ILE A 94 24.36 5.13 19.23
CA ILE A 94 24.67 5.85 20.46
C ILE A 94 24.38 4.93 21.63
N ASP A 95 25.30 4.88 22.59
CA ASP A 95 25.10 4.13 23.82
C ASP A 95 23.77 4.52 24.50
N ARG A 96 23.04 3.51 24.99
CA ARG A 96 21.71 3.68 25.58
C ARG A 96 21.74 4.60 26.80
N THR A 97 22.82 4.55 27.58
CA THR A 97 23.00 5.39 28.77
C THR A 97 23.17 6.85 28.39
N ARG A 98 24.03 7.12 27.38
CA ARG A 98 24.20 8.47 26.84
C ARG A 98 22.91 9.03 26.25
N LYS A 99 22.18 8.23 25.45
CA LYS A 99 20.87 8.60 24.89
C LYS A 99 19.88 8.97 26.00
N SER A 100 19.83 8.19 27.08
CA SER A 100 18.97 8.45 28.24
C SER A 100 19.35 9.75 28.98
N LYS A 101 20.64 10.01 29.20
CA LYS A 101 21.13 11.25 29.85
C LYS A 101 20.80 12.49 29.03
N GLU A 102 21.05 12.47 27.73
CA GLU A 102 20.74 13.60 26.84
C GLU A 102 19.24 13.89 26.82
N ARG A 103 18.41 12.84 26.75
CA ARG A 103 16.95 12.93 26.87
C ARG A 103 16.57 13.60 28.19
N GLN A 104 16.99 13.05 29.33
CA GLN A 104 16.67 13.58 30.65
C GLN A 104 17.06 15.05 30.81
N SER A 105 18.22 15.45 30.29
CA SER A 105 18.68 16.85 30.34
C SER A 105 17.74 17.81 29.58
N ILE A 106 17.34 17.43 28.37
CA ILE A 106 16.46 18.25 27.52
C ILE A 106 15.07 18.36 28.15
N PHE A 107 14.50 17.25 28.61
CA PHE A 107 13.17 17.26 29.23
C PHE A 107 13.14 17.93 30.59
N LYS A 108 14.22 17.85 31.37
CA LYS A 108 14.37 18.64 32.59
C LYS A 108 14.32 20.13 32.27
N SER A 109 15.05 20.59 31.26
CA SER A 109 15.03 21.99 30.82
C SER A 109 13.64 22.45 30.36
N ILE A 110 12.95 21.65 29.55
CA ILE A 110 11.58 21.94 29.09
C ILE A 110 10.61 22.01 30.27
N ASN A 111 10.65 21.05 31.19
CA ASN A 111 9.77 21.04 32.37
C ASN A 111 10.03 22.23 33.29
N THR A 112 11.28 22.66 33.45
CA THR A 112 11.63 23.88 34.18
C THR A 112 11.05 25.12 33.49
N MET A 113 11.16 25.24 32.16
CA MET A 113 10.58 26.37 31.43
C MET A 113 9.04 26.39 31.55
N ILE A 114 8.38 25.25 31.40
CA ILE A 114 6.94 25.12 31.58
C ILE A 114 6.54 25.52 33.01
N SER A 115 7.25 25.04 34.02
CA SER A 115 6.97 25.39 35.43
C SER A 115 7.14 26.89 35.69
N ASN A 116 8.14 27.53 35.08
CA ASN A 116 8.34 28.97 35.21
C ASN A 116 7.21 29.78 34.54
N ILE A 117 6.76 29.35 33.35
CA ILE A 117 5.62 29.96 32.66
C ILE A 117 4.37 29.82 33.53
N ASP A 118 4.08 28.61 34.02
CA ASP A 118 2.93 28.30 34.87
C ASP A 118 2.93 29.12 36.18
N LYS A 119 4.07 29.20 36.88
CA LYS A 119 4.22 30.06 38.06
C LYS A 119 3.97 31.54 37.76
N SER A 120 4.49 32.03 36.63
CA SER A 120 4.31 33.42 36.20
C SER A 120 2.84 33.74 35.98
N ILE A 121 2.13 32.88 35.23
CA ILE A 121 0.71 33.07 34.90
C ILE A 121 -0.18 32.94 36.14
N ASN A 122 0.14 32.02 37.05
CA ASN A 122 -0.62 31.85 38.29
C ASN A 122 -0.49 33.05 39.24
N SER A 123 0.54 33.90 39.06
CA SER A 123 0.68 35.15 39.81
C SER A 123 -0.16 36.30 39.24
N TRP A 124 -0.77 36.13 38.06
CA TRP A 124 -1.57 37.17 37.43
C TRP A 124 -2.93 37.30 38.12
N LYS A 125 -3.32 38.56 38.39
CA LYS A 125 -4.66 38.86 38.91
C LYS A 125 -5.70 38.55 37.85
N GLU A 126 -6.78 37.90 38.26
CA GLU A 126 -7.90 37.62 37.39
C GLU A 126 -8.62 38.91 37.02
N SER A 127 -8.95 39.05 35.74
CA SER A 127 -9.75 40.18 35.28
C SER A 127 -11.17 40.04 35.79
N LYS A 128 -11.71 41.11 36.38
CA LYS A 128 -13.09 41.16 36.88
C LYS A 128 -14.08 41.70 35.84
N SER A 129 -13.59 42.14 34.67
CA SER A 129 -14.43 42.68 33.62
C SER A 129 -15.12 41.55 32.84
N ILE A 130 -16.43 41.69 32.63
CA ILE A 130 -17.24 40.75 31.83
C ILE A 130 -16.65 40.61 30.42
N ILE A 131 -16.22 41.71 29.80
CA ILE A 131 -15.62 41.70 28.45
C ILE A 131 -14.33 40.89 28.45
N ALA A 132 -13.49 41.03 29.48
CA ALA A 132 -12.23 40.30 29.57
C ALA A 132 -12.48 38.80 29.78
N ILE A 133 -13.46 38.43 30.61
CA ILE A 133 -13.84 37.03 30.85
C ILE A 133 -14.31 36.35 29.55
N GLU A 134 -15.20 36.99 28.79
CA GLU A 134 -15.68 36.44 27.53
C GLU A 134 -14.57 36.37 26.47
N LEU A 135 -13.69 37.37 26.42
CA LEU A 135 -12.54 37.34 25.52
C LEU A 135 -11.56 36.21 25.88
N GLU A 136 -11.28 36.04 27.17
CA GLU A 136 -10.44 34.97 27.69
C GLU A 136 -10.99 33.58 27.35
N LYS A 137 -12.31 33.39 27.48
CA LYS A 137 -13.00 32.16 27.09
C LYS A 137 -12.91 31.91 25.59
N GLY A 138 -13.21 32.91 24.75
CA GLY A 138 -13.14 32.78 23.30
C GLY A 138 -11.73 32.44 22.80
N VAL A 139 -10.69 33.04 23.40
CA VAL A 139 -9.29 32.72 23.06
C VAL A 139 -8.93 31.30 23.52
N ALA A 140 -9.33 30.88 24.72
CA ALA A 140 -9.08 29.51 25.17
C ALA A 140 -9.73 28.47 24.25
N GLU A 141 -11.00 28.66 23.88
CA GLU A 141 -11.72 27.79 22.94
C GLU A 141 -11.06 27.76 21.56
N ALA A 142 -10.56 28.90 21.07
CA ALA A 142 -9.83 28.97 19.81
C ALA A 142 -8.51 28.19 19.87
N VAL A 143 -7.73 28.30 20.96
CA VAL A 143 -6.49 27.53 21.13
C VAL A 143 -6.78 26.03 21.25
N ASP A 144 -7.73 25.65 22.11
CA ASP A 144 -8.08 24.24 22.33
C ASP A 144 -8.63 23.59 21.05
N GLY A 145 -9.56 24.26 20.37
CA GLY A 145 -10.20 23.76 19.15
C GLY A 145 -9.26 23.72 17.94
N THR A 146 -8.51 24.80 17.72
CA THR A 146 -7.73 25.00 16.48
C THR A 146 -6.36 24.35 16.55
N ILE A 147 -5.72 24.41 17.72
CA ILE A 147 -4.32 23.99 17.88
C ILE A 147 -4.27 22.64 18.60
N VAL A 148 -4.78 22.57 19.82
CA VAL A 148 -4.57 21.40 20.69
C VAL A 148 -5.28 20.17 20.15
N LYS A 149 -6.58 20.28 19.84
CA LYS A 149 -7.37 19.18 19.31
C LYS A 149 -6.88 18.74 17.93
N LYS A 150 -6.57 19.68 17.05
CA LYS A 150 -6.04 19.40 15.69
C LYS A 150 -4.72 18.65 15.76
N PHE A 151 -3.80 19.03 16.64
CA PHE A 151 -2.55 18.31 16.86
C PHE A 151 -2.77 16.93 17.46
N ILE A 152 -3.58 16.83 18.52
CA ILE A 152 -3.88 15.56 19.18
C ILE A 152 -4.49 14.58 18.18
N ASP A 153 -5.42 15.03 17.33
CA ASP A 153 -6.03 14.20 16.30
C ASP A 153 -5.03 13.81 15.21
N ARG A 154 -4.16 14.74 14.77
CA ARG A 154 -3.09 14.46 13.80
C ARG A 154 -2.12 13.40 14.33
N VAL A 155 -1.67 13.56 15.57
CA VAL A 155 -0.68 12.67 16.20
C VAL A 155 -1.30 11.33 16.61
N LYS A 156 -2.45 11.30 17.28
CA LYS A 156 -3.11 10.02 17.68
C LYS A 156 -3.29 9.07 16.50
N ASN A 157 -3.58 9.60 15.31
CA ASN A 157 -3.72 8.82 14.09
C ASN A 157 -2.39 8.26 13.56
N LEU A 158 -1.26 8.88 13.90
CA LEU A 158 0.08 8.49 13.45
C LEU A 158 0.79 7.56 14.46
N VAL A 159 0.50 7.65 15.77
CA VAL A 159 1.14 6.84 16.84
C VAL A 159 0.44 5.52 17.09
N SER A 160 -0.78 5.36 16.59
CA SER A 160 -1.63 4.22 16.94
C SER A 160 -0.96 2.89 16.54
N GLN A 161 -0.25 2.27 17.49
CA GLN A 161 0.14 0.85 17.43
C GLN A 161 -1.09 -0.08 17.58
N ARG A 162 -2.32 0.49 17.51
CA ARG A 162 -3.54 -0.28 17.70
C ARG A 162 -3.72 -1.31 16.60
N GLY A 163 -3.34 -0.97 15.36
CA GLY A 163 -3.22 -1.93 14.26
C GLY A 163 -2.31 -3.10 14.65
N GLU A 164 -1.09 -2.84 15.12
CA GLU A 164 -0.14 -3.88 15.53
C GLU A 164 -0.59 -4.69 16.74
N LYS A 165 -1.45 -4.13 17.60
CA LYS A 165 -2.07 -4.77 18.78
C LYS A 165 -3.50 -5.24 18.52
N THR A 166 -3.80 -5.57 17.26
CA THR A 166 -5.08 -6.15 16.85
C THR A 166 -4.82 -7.41 16.06
N TYR A 167 -5.57 -8.46 16.37
CA TYR A 167 -5.62 -9.69 15.61
C TYR A 167 -6.99 -9.78 14.95
N VAL A 168 -7.03 -10.15 13.66
CA VAL A 168 -8.29 -10.31 12.91
C VAL A 168 -8.56 -11.79 12.72
N PHE A 169 -9.73 -12.27 13.11
CA PHE A 169 -10.13 -13.65 12.94
C PHE A 169 -11.31 -13.78 11.96
N PRO A 170 -11.44 -14.91 11.25
CA PRO A 170 -12.58 -15.16 10.36
C PRO A 170 -13.93 -15.11 11.08
N CYS A 171 -14.86 -14.30 10.61
CA CYS A 171 -16.24 -14.24 11.09
C CYS A 171 -17.14 -13.65 9.99
N LYS A 172 -18.17 -14.39 9.58
CA LYS A 172 -18.91 -14.11 8.35
C LYS A 172 -19.77 -12.86 8.47
N SER A 173 -20.37 -12.61 9.63
CA SER A 173 -21.33 -11.52 9.81
C SER A 173 -21.38 -10.92 11.23
N ALA A 174 -22.04 -9.77 11.33
CA ALA A 174 -22.29 -9.07 12.59
C ALA A 174 -23.19 -9.88 13.53
N GLU A 175 -24.16 -10.59 12.99
CA GLU A 175 -25.10 -11.44 13.73
C GLU A 175 -24.36 -12.63 14.34
N GLU A 176 -23.54 -13.32 13.56
CA GLU A 176 -22.70 -14.43 14.04
C GLU A 176 -21.77 -13.95 15.16
N TYR A 177 -21.13 -12.81 14.98
CA TYR A 177 -20.24 -12.25 16.00
C TYR A 177 -20.97 -11.87 17.28
N SER A 178 -22.18 -11.34 17.20
CA SER A 178 -22.96 -10.93 18.37
C SER A 178 -23.31 -12.12 19.25
N LEU A 179 -23.63 -13.27 18.64
CA LEU A 179 -23.82 -14.54 19.36
C LEU A 179 -22.51 -15.05 19.96
N LEU A 180 -21.43 -15.01 19.16
CA LEU A 180 -20.13 -15.54 19.55
C LEU A 180 -19.47 -14.73 20.69
N VAL A 181 -19.57 -13.40 20.67
CA VAL A 181 -18.90 -12.53 21.65
C VAL A 181 -19.55 -12.62 23.03
N GLY A 182 -20.85 -12.90 23.10
CA GLY A 182 -21.60 -13.13 24.33
C GLY A 182 -21.25 -14.44 25.02
N ASP A 183 -21.00 -15.51 24.26
CA ASP A 183 -20.61 -16.82 24.79
C ASP A 183 -19.09 -16.94 24.97
N LYS A 184 -18.65 -16.76 26.21
CA LYS A 184 -17.22 -16.84 26.58
C LYS A 184 -16.61 -18.22 26.27
N SER A 185 -17.35 -19.30 26.48
CA SER A 185 -16.84 -20.68 26.30
C SER A 185 -16.63 -20.97 24.82
N ARG A 186 -17.66 -20.68 24.02
CA ARG A 186 -17.61 -20.81 22.57
C ARG A 186 -16.51 -19.95 21.98
N PHE A 187 -16.39 -18.68 22.38
CA PHE A 187 -15.33 -17.78 21.92
C PHE A 187 -13.92 -18.31 22.24
N LEU A 188 -13.71 -18.89 23.42
CA LEU A 188 -12.44 -19.51 23.80
C LEU A 188 -12.10 -20.68 22.88
N SER A 189 -13.05 -21.58 22.62
CA SER A 189 -12.82 -22.76 21.77
C SER A 189 -12.63 -22.41 20.29
N GLU A 190 -13.54 -21.61 19.71
CA GLU A 190 -13.58 -21.34 18.26
C GLU A 190 -12.57 -20.28 17.82
N VAL A 191 -12.30 -19.27 18.64
CA VAL A 191 -11.40 -18.16 18.28
C VAL A 191 -10.05 -18.31 18.96
N VAL A 192 -10.02 -18.32 20.30
CA VAL A 192 -8.76 -18.28 21.06
C VAL A 192 -7.94 -19.55 20.86
N GLY A 193 -8.58 -20.73 20.88
CA GLY A 193 -7.95 -22.02 20.64
C GLY A 193 -7.33 -22.14 19.25
N ASN A 194 -7.91 -21.46 18.25
CA ASN A 194 -7.43 -21.47 16.88
C ASN A 194 -6.38 -20.38 16.59
N LEU A 195 -6.11 -19.44 17.50
CA LEU A 195 -5.12 -18.36 17.26
C LEU A 195 -3.72 -18.88 16.93
N CYS A 196 -3.36 -20.09 17.38
CA CYS A 196 -2.07 -20.72 17.08
C CYS A 196 -1.94 -21.13 15.61
N ASN A 197 -3.06 -21.46 14.96
CA ASN A 197 -3.09 -21.96 13.58
C ASN A 197 -2.76 -20.86 12.57
N TYR A 198 -2.86 -19.61 13.01
CA TYR A 198 -2.55 -18.46 12.19
C TYR A 198 -1.15 -17.96 12.57
N THR A 199 -0.18 -18.21 11.70
CA THR A 199 1.24 -17.86 11.85
C THR A 199 1.47 -16.35 11.71
N HIS A 200 0.90 -15.53 12.61
CA HIS A 200 1.06 -14.08 12.58
C HIS A 200 1.87 -13.57 13.78
N SER A 201 2.75 -12.59 13.53
CA SER A 201 3.54 -11.89 14.54
C SER A 201 2.76 -10.74 15.22
N THR A 202 1.63 -10.35 14.64
CA THR A 202 0.77 -9.28 15.14
C THR A 202 0.26 -9.57 16.56
N GLY A 203 0.22 -8.55 17.42
CA GLY A 203 -0.19 -8.67 18.82
C GLY A 203 0.93 -9.09 19.78
N HIS A 204 2.11 -9.45 19.27
CA HIS A 204 3.24 -9.93 20.08
C HIS A 204 4.40 -8.94 20.13
N LYS A 205 5.24 -9.07 21.16
CA LYS A 205 6.55 -8.41 21.17
C LYS A 205 7.47 -9.09 20.13
N PRO A 206 8.38 -8.36 19.47
CA PRO A 206 9.31 -8.96 18.51
C PRO A 206 10.17 -10.11 19.06
N SER A 207 10.38 -10.16 20.38
CA SER A 207 11.14 -11.20 21.08
C SER A 207 10.27 -12.39 21.56
N CYS A 208 9.01 -12.48 21.14
CA CYS A 208 8.11 -13.55 21.55
C CYS A 208 8.42 -14.85 20.77
N ASN A 209 9.19 -15.75 21.39
CA ASN A 209 9.69 -16.97 20.75
C ASN A 209 9.02 -18.27 21.25
N GLY A 210 8.14 -18.19 22.25
CA GLY A 210 7.54 -19.35 22.91
C GLY A 210 6.27 -19.86 22.21
N ALA A 211 5.82 -21.05 22.60
CA ALA A 211 4.54 -21.60 22.19
C ALA A 211 3.41 -20.61 22.50
N LYS A 212 2.65 -20.22 21.48
CA LYS A 212 1.68 -19.13 21.55
C LYS A 212 0.43 -19.56 22.33
N LYS A 213 0.49 -19.56 23.66
CA LYS A 213 -0.70 -19.71 24.51
C LYS A 213 -1.32 -18.35 24.85
N TYR A 214 -2.64 -18.33 25.00
CA TYR A 214 -3.42 -17.10 25.15
C TYR A 214 -4.47 -17.20 26.25
N THR A 215 -4.54 -16.17 27.08
CA THR A 215 -5.57 -16.05 28.12
C THR A 215 -6.52 -14.90 27.80
N LEU A 216 -7.83 -15.14 27.89
CA LEU A 216 -8.84 -14.11 27.70
C LEU A 216 -8.81 -13.08 28.84
N CYS A 217 -8.71 -11.80 28.50
CA CYS A 217 -8.57 -10.68 29.43
C CYS A 217 -9.84 -9.85 29.62
N GLY A 218 -10.98 -10.34 29.11
CA GLY A 218 -12.25 -9.62 29.13
C GLY A 218 -12.47 -8.79 27.87
N LEU A 219 -13.13 -7.65 28.04
CA LEU A 219 -13.56 -6.78 26.95
C LEU A 219 -12.74 -5.49 26.92
N ARG A 220 -12.66 -4.90 25.74
CA ARG A 220 -12.05 -3.58 25.55
C ARG A 220 -12.94 -2.52 26.21
N LYS A 221 -12.32 -1.61 26.98
CA LYS A 221 -13.02 -0.50 27.66
C LYS A 221 -13.99 0.28 26.77
N ASN A 222 -13.57 0.54 25.52
CA ASN A 222 -14.40 1.24 24.54
C ASN A 222 -14.79 0.26 23.44
N PRO A 223 -16.10 0.00 23.24
CA PRO A 223 -16.56 -0.83 22.14
C PRO A 223 -16.25 -0.16 20.79
N ARG A 224 -16.30 -0.95 19.73
CA ARG A 224 -16.03 -0.50 18.37
C ARG A 224 -17.33 0.00 17.74
N LYS A 225 -17.39 1.30 17.48
CA LYS A 225 -18.49 1.89 16.72
C LYS A 225 -18.18 1.87 15.22
N THR A 226 -19.07 1.31 14.42
CA THR A 226 -18.86 1.07 12.99
C THR A 226 -20.10 1.48 12.20
N VAL A 227 -19.91 2.20 11.11
CA VAL A 227 -20.96 2.53 10.15
C VAL A 227 -21.16 1.35 9.22
N MET A 228 -22.34 0.73 9.29
CA MET A 228 -22.69 -0.46 8.53
C MET A 228 -23.15 -0.10 7.11
N LYS A 229 -23.38 -1.10 6.26
CA LYS A 229 -23.91 -0.92 4.89
C LYS A 229 -25.23 -0.14 4.84
N THR A 230 -26.04 -0.27 5.89
CA THR A 230 -27.31 0.44 6.07
C THR A 230 -27.14 1.94 6.34
N GLY A 231 -25.91 2.41 6.53
CA GLY A 231 -25.60 3.77 6.96
C GLY A 231 -25.78 3.99 8.47
N LYS A 232 -26.38 3.03 9.19
CA LYS A 232 -26.51 3.11 10.66
C LYS A 232 -25.19 2.79 11.35
N GLN A 233 -24.94 3.45 12.46
CA GLN A 233 -23.81 3.15 13.31
C GLN A 233 -24.19 2.09 14.33
N GLU A 234 -23.45 0.98 14.33
CA GLU A 234 -23.59 -0.11 15.29
C GLU A 234 -22.39 -0.16 16.24
N THR A 235 -22.60 -0.74 17.42
CA THR A 235 -21.59 -0.83 18.48
C THR A 235 -21.26 -2.29 18.76
N PHE A 236 -19.99 -2.66 18.59
CA PHE A 236 -19.49 -4.00 18.76
C PHE A 236 -18.55 -4.09 19.97
N GLU A 237 -18.90 -4.95 20.92
CA GLU A 237 -18.00 -5.33 22.00
C GLU A 237 -16.78 -6.07 21.44
N ILE A 238 -15.57 -5.83 21.97
CA ILE A 238 -14.33 -6.42 21.45
C ILE A 238 -13.61 -7.17 22.56
N ARG A 239 -13.39 -8.47 22.36
CA ARG A 239 -12.64 -9.32 23.29
C ARG A 239 -11.14 -9.02 23.22
N MET A 240 -10.49 -9.11 24.38
CA MET A 240 -9.05 -8.91 24.55
C MET A 240 -8.40 -10.21 25.00
N VAL A 241 -7.20 -10.51 24.50
CA VAL A 241 -6.38 -11.62 24.95
C VAL A 241 -5.01 -11.14 25.41
N ARG A 242 -4.32 -11.97 26.19
CA ARG A 242 -2.93 -11.80 26.58
C ARG A 242 -2.14 -13.01 26.15
N CYS A 243 -1.02 -12.78 25.47
CA CYS A 243 -0.05 -13.84 25.23
C CYS A 243 0.60 -14.23 26.56
N GLU A 244 0.59 -15.51 26.89
CA GLU A 244 1.19 -16.04 28.12
C GLU A 244 2.72 -15.91 28.11
N ASN A 245 3.34 -15.99 26.94
CA ASN A 245 4.79 -15.92 26.82
C ASN A 245 5.35 -14.50 26.93
N CYS A 246 4.84 -13.54 26.14
CA CYS A 246 5.39 -12.17 26.14
C CYS A 246 4.61 -11.18 27.03
N GLY A 247 3.48 -11.61 27.60
CA GLY A 247 2.59 -10.80 28.43
C GLY A 247 1.81 -9.72 27.67
N GLN A 248 1.98 -9.63 26.35
CA GLN A 248 1.37 -8.58 25.54
C GLN A 248 -0.14 -8.78 25.45
N LYS A 249 -0.91 -7.72 25.73
CA LYS A 249 -2.36 -7.67 25.52
C LYS A 249 -2.68 -7.11 24.14
N PHE A 250 -3.65 -7.72 23.46
CA PHE A 250 -4.12 -7.27 22.15
C PHE A 250 -5.59 -7.63 21.92
N SER A 251 -6.20 -6.96 20.94
CA SER A 251 -7.64 -7.06 20.62
C SER A 251 -7.89 -8.17 19.61
N LEU A 252 -9.03 -8.86 19.70
CA LEU A 252 -9.52 -9.81 18.68
C LEU A 252 -10.70 -9.20 17.94
N LEU A 253 -10.52 -8.88 16.67
CA LEU A 253 -11.54 -8.27 15.81
C LEU A 253 -12.08 -9.31 14.81
N PRO A 254 -13.39 -9.39 14.57
CA PRO A 254 -13.96 -10.19 13.50
C PRO A 254 -13.61 -9.60 12.12
N SER A 255 -13.57 -10.43 11.07
CA SER A 255 -13.08 -10.06 9.74
C SER A 255 -13.90 -8.97 9.02
N PHE A 256 -15.18 -8.81 9.35
CA PHE A 256 -16.00 -7.72 8.81
C PHE A 256 -15.65 -6.35 9.43
N LEU A 257 -14.93 -6.31 10.56
CA LEU A 257 -14.46 -5.07 11.18
C LEU A 257 -13.00 -4.77 10.74
N PRO A 258 -12.77 -3.73 9.94
CA PRO A 258 -11.43 -3.38 9.52
C PRO A 258 -10.62 -2.77 10.67
N ARG A 259 -9.31 -3.01 10.62
CA ARG A 259 -8.33 -2.36 11.50
C ARG A 259 -8.47 -0.84 11.36
N GLU A 260 -8.62 -0.14 12.48
CA GLU A 260 -8.51 1.33 12.58
C GLU A 260 -9.55 2.17 11.79
N LYS A 261 -10.45 1.58 11.00
CA LYS A 261 -11.52 2.33 10.27
C LYS A 261 -12.89 2.21 10.93
N ASN A 262 -13.70 3.26 10.87
CA ASN A 262 -15.05 3.27 11.47
C ASN A 262 -16.16 2.88 10.48
N PHE A 263 -15.81 2.29 9.34
CA PHE A 263 -16.76 1.77 8.35
C PHE A 263 -16.67 0.27 8.32
N ASP A 264 -17.79 -0.39 8.07
CA ASP A 264 -17.84 -1.80 7.78
C ASP A 264 -16.98 -2.11 6.55
N ILE A 265 -16.28 -3.24 6.58
CA ILE A 265 -15.28 -3.51 5.56
C ILE A 265 -15.87 -3.69 4.17
N ASP A 266 -17.12 -4.14 4.06
CA ASP A 266 -17.75 -4.33 2.77
C ASP A 266 -18.16 -3.01 2.13
N VAL A 267 -18.41 -1.96 2.92
CA VAL A 267 -18.58 -0.59 2.41
C VAL A 267 -17.30 -0.16 1.70
N ILE A 268 -16.15 -0.38 2.36
CA ILE A 268 -14.82 -0.07 1.80
C ILE A 268 -14.57 -0.93 0.56
N GLY A 269 -14.81 -2.24 0.66
CA GLY A 269 -14.62 -3.21 -0.40
C GLY A 269 -15.42 -2.85 -1.66
N ASN A 270 -16.73 -2.60 -1.52
CA ASN A 270 -17.59 -2.24 -2.66
C ASN A 270 -17.10 -0.96 -3.35
N LEU A 271 -16.73 0.06 -2.58
CA LEU A 271 -16.22 1.31 -3.14
C LEU A 271 -14.89 1.07 -3.88
N CYS A 272 -13.94 0.37 -3.26
CA CYS A 272 -12.65 0.05 -3.86
C CYS A 272 -12.79 -0.84 -5.12
N ARG A 273 -13.65 -1.86 -5.09
CA ARG A 273 -13.93 -2.70 -6.27
C ARG A 273 -14.43 -1.87 -7.44
N ASN A 274 -15.38 -0.96 -7.19
CA ASN A 274 -15.91 -0.07 -8.22
C ASN A 274 -14.84 0.87 -8.78
N MET A 275 -13.98 1.41 -7.91
CA MET A 275 -12.91 2.30 -8.34
C MET A 275 -11.84 1.60 -9.19
N PHE A 276 -11.38 0.42 -8.76
CA PHE A 276 -10.21 -0.24 -9.35
C PHE A 276 -10.55 -1.18 -10.50
N LEU A 277 -11.70 -1.86 -10.45
CA LEU A 277 -12.08 -2.83 -11.48
C LEU A 277 -13.11 -2.26 -12.47
N PHE A 278 -14.03 -1.43 -11.99
CA PHE A 278 -15.11 -0.84 -12.79
C PHE A 278 -14.86 0.61 -13.20
N GLN A 279 -13.64 1.11 -13.02
CA GLN A 279 -13.21 2.41 -13.54
C GLN A 279 -14.07 3.57 -13.04
N LEU A 280 -14.47 3.55 -11.78
CA LEU A 280 -15.17 4.67 -11.18
C LEU A 280 -14.15 5.73 -10.70
N SER A 281 -14.41 7.00 -10.99
CA SER A 281 -13.57 8.11 -10.47
C SER A 281 -13.80 8.29 -8.97
N THR A 282 -12.90 8.99 -8.27
CA THR A 282 -13.09 9.29 -6.84
C THR A 282 -14.36 10.10 -6.59
N ARG A 283 -14.74 10.99 -7.52
CA ARG A 283 -16.01 11.74 -7.45
C ARG A 283 -17.20 10.81 -7.67
N GLY A 284 -17.15 9.92 -8.66
CA GLY A 284 -18.19 8.93 -8.90
C GLY A 284 -18.35 7.96 -7.74
N ALA A 285 -17.25 7.52 -7.13
CA ALA A 285 -17.25 6.67 -5.94
C ALA A 285 -17.89 7.36 -4.74
N LEU A 286 -17.58 8.64 -4.52
CA LEU A 286 -18.23 9.43 -3.48
C LEU A 286 -19.74 9.59 -3.75
N ALA A 287 -20.12 9.89 -5.00
CA ALA A 287 -21.53 10.01 -5.40
C ALA A 287 -22.30 8.70 -5.17
N ASN A 288 -21.70 7.55 -5.49
CA ASN A 288 -22.31 6.24 -5.23
C ASN A 288 -22.58 5.96 -3.75
N THR A 289 -21.83 6.59 -2.83
CA THR A 289 -22.11 6.44 -1.39
C THR A 289 -23.28 7.29 -0.91
N ALA A 290 -23.83 8.19 -1.74
CA ALA A 290 -25.01 8.97 -1.37
C ALA A 290 -26.23 8.09 -1.08
N LEU A 291 -26.31 6.90 -1.70
CA LEU A 291 -27.36 5.91 -1.47
C LEU A 291 -27.32 5.30 -0.05
N MET A 292 -26.25 5.52 0.72
CA MET A 292 -26.14 5.05 2.11
C MET A 292 -26.80 5.97 3.14
N GLY A 293 -27.40 7.10 2.73
CA GLY A 293 -28.05 8.05 3.64
C GLY A 293 -27.05 8.73 4.60
N GLU A 294 -27.40 8.82 5.89
CA GLU A 294 -26.62 9.57 6.90
C GLU A 294 -25.21 9.01 7.13
N GLY A 295 -25.02 7.69 6.96
CA GLY A 295 -23.73 7.00 7.07
C GLY A 295 -22.85 7.06 5.82
N ARG A 296 -23.18 7.91 4.85
CA ARG A 296 -22.39 8.05 3.62
C ARG A 296 -20.95 8.49 3.89
N VAL A 297 -20.05 8.14 2.98
CA VAL A 297 -18.70 8.69 2.97
C VAL A 297 -18.79 10.17 2.60
N LYS A 298 -18.34 11.05 3.50
CA LYS A 298 -18.49 12.52 3.32
C LYS A 298 -17.28 13.20 2.69
N SER A 299 -16.15 12.52 2.57
CA SER A 299 -14.88 13.14 2.17
C SER A 299 -14.11 12.31 1.15
N LYS A 300 -13.58 12.99 0.14
CA LYS A 300 -12.61 12.42 -0.82
C LYS A 300 -11.34 11.94 -0.11
N GLN A 301 -10.92 12.62 0.96
CA GLN A 301 -9.73 12.23 1.73
C GLN A 301 -9.91 10.85 2.36
N THR A 302 -11.13 10.48 2.78
CA THR A 302 -11.42 9.14 3.28
C THR A 302 -11.19 8.08 2.21
N ILE A 303 -11.60 8.34 0.98
CA ILE A 303 -11.37 7.44 -0.16
C ILE A 303 -9.86 7.34 -0.45
N PHE A 304 -9.13 8.45 -0.49
CA PHE A 304 -7.67 8.43 -0.65
C PHE A 304 -6.98 7.63 0.46
N ASN A 305 -7.44 7.76 1.71
CA ASN A 305 -6.93 6.95 2.82
C ASN A 305 -7.20 5.46 2.61
N TRP A 306 -8.29 5.07 1.95
CA TRP A 306 -8.57 3.67 1.60
C TRP A 306 -7.74 3.18 0.41
N ILE A 307 -7.47 4.03 -0.58
CA ILE A 307 -6.52 3.69 -1.66
C ILE A 307 -5.14 3.42 -1.05
N ARG A 308 -4.65 4.32 -0.18
CA ARG A 308 -3.40 4.12 0.55
C ARG A 308 -3.44 2.82 1.35
N TRP A 309 -4.53 2.56 2.08
CA TRP A 309 -4.71 1.34 2.86
C TRP A 309 -4.63 0.07 2.02
N MET A 310 -5.27 0.04 0.86
CA MET A 310 -5.28 -1.10 -0.06
C MET A 310 -3.94 -1.26 -0.81
N GLY A 311 -3.21 -0.17 -1.02
CA GLY A 311 -2.01 -0.12 -1.87
C GLY A 311 -0.68 -0.07 -1.12
N THR A 312 -0.71 0.02 0.21
CA THR A 312 0.53 0.13 1.00
C THR A 312 1.39 -1.13 0.86
N HIS A 313 0.76 -2.30 0.89
CA HIS A 313 1.47 -3.56 0.65
C HIS A 313 1.61 -3.83 -0.84
N HIS A 314 2.84 -4.14 -1.24
CA HIS A 314 3.10 -4.70 -2.55
C HIS A 314 2.38 -6.06 -2.70
N PRO A 315 1.83 -6.41 -3.88
CA PRO A 315 1.08 -7.66 -4.07
C PRO A 315 1.84 -8.92 -3.63
N ALA A 316 3.11 -9.05 -4.00
CA ALA A 316 3.97 -10.15 -3.54
C ALA A 316 4.04 -10.28 -2.01
N THR A 317 4.15 -9.17 -1.27
CA THR A 317 4.21 -9.19 0.20
C THR A 317 2.91 -9.73 0.79
N LEU A 318 1.77 -9.26 0.27
CA LEU A 318 0.47 -9.72 0.73
C LEU A 318 0.24 -11.22 0.41
N LEU A 319 0.51 -11.64 -0.82
CA LEU A 319 0.32 -13.02 -1.24
C LEU A 319 1.23 -13.99 -0.46
N THR A 320 2.50 -13.63 -0.27
CA THR A 320 3.45 -14.44 0.52
C THR A 320 3.04 -14.50 1.99
N THR A 321 2.59 -13.37 2.58
CA THR A 321 2.09 -13.35 3.97
C THR A 321 0.84 -14.21 4.14
N ALA A 322 0.01 -14.32 3.10
CA ALA A 322 -1.18 -15.14 3.05
C ALA A 322 -0.88 -16.63 2.75
N GLY A 323 0.39 -17.03 2.66
CA GLY A 323 0.82 -18.42 2.46
C GLY A 323 0.67 -18.92 1.01
N VAL A 324 0.53 -18.02 0.03
CA VAL A 324 0.47 -18.41 -1.38
C VAL A 324 1.88 -18.54 -1.95
N GLU A 325 2.14 -19.64 -2.64
CA GLU A 325 3.37 -19.87 -3.39
C GLU A 325 3.16 -19.57 -4.87
N GLY A 326 4.17 -18.99 -5.53
CA GLY A 326 4.14 -18.75 -6.97
C GLY A 326 4.57 -19.98 -7.77
N SER A 327 4.08 -20.11 -9.00
CA SER A 327 4.48 -21.23 -9.88
C SER A 327 5.93 -21.14 -10.37
N GLY A 328 6.62 -20.01 -10.13
CA GLY A 328 7.91 -19.70 -10.71
C GLY A 328 7.86 -19.25 -12.18
N TYR A 329 6.68 -19.23 -12.81
CA TYR A 329 6.49 -18.78 -14.19
C TYR A 329 5.57 -17.58 -14.25
N LEU A 330 5.98 -16.55 -14.99
CA LEU A 330 5.25 -15.28 -15.08
C LEU A 330 5.08 -14.84 -16.53
N GLN A 331 4.08 -14.02 -16.78
CA GLN A 331 4.00 -13.14 -17.94
C GLN A 331 4.38 -11.74 -17.49
N GLU A 332 5.22 -11.07 -18.25
CA GLU A 332 5.69 -9.71 -17.97
C GLU A 332 5.39 -8.82 -19.17
N ASP A 333 4.94 -7.60 -18.87
CA ASP A 333 4.71 -6.55 -19.86
C ASP A 333 4.67 -5.18 -19.16
N GLU A 334 4.97 -4.13 -19.92
CA GLU A 334 4.94 -2.76 -19.47
C GLU A 334 3.78 -1.97 -20.10
N GLY A 335 3.03 -1.27 -19.26
CA GLY A 335 2.01 -0.32 -19.69
C GLY A 335 2.49 1.11 -19.56
N PHE A 336 2.15 1.98 -20.50
CA PHE A 336 2.32 3.42 -20.33
C PHE A 336 1.07 4.19 -20.77
N GLU A 337 0.91 5.38 -20.22
CA GLU A 337 -0.07 6.38 -20.64
C GLU A 337 0.58 7.77 -20.59
N LYS A 338 0.18 8.66 -21.51
CA LYS A 338 0.69 10.03 -21.53
C LYS A 338 -0.10 10.89 -20.54
N GLU A 339 0.61 11.65 -19.73
CA GLU A 339 0.07 12.69 -18.85
C GLU A 339 0.52 14.06 -19.39
N PRO A 340 -0.10 15.18 -18.98
CA PRO A 340 0.39 16.51 -19.33
C PRO A 340 1.88 16.65 -18.93
N ASN A 341 2.75 16.77 -19.94
CA ASN A 341 4.22 16.89 -19.81
C ASN A 341 4.95 15.66 -19.21
N LEU A 342 4.28 14.52 -18.99
CA LEU A 342 4.87 13.33 -18.37
C LEU A 342 4.41 12.02 -19.06
N ARG A 343 5.12 10.93 -18.77
CA ARG A 343 4.68 9.56 -19.11
C ARG A 343 4.68 8.74 -17.83
N THR A 344 3.55 8.10 -17.56
CA THR A 344 3.44 7.16 -16.45
C THR A 344 3.62 5.76 -16.98
N TYR A 345 4.56 5.03 -16.39
CA TYR A 345 4.82 3.64 -16.72
C TYR A 345 4.39 2.73 -15.57
N SER A 346 3.97 1.54 -15.93
CA SER A 346 3.57 0.46 -15.03
C SER A 346 4.25 -0.80 -15.48
N VAL A 347 4.84 -1.52 -14.53
CA VAL A 347 5.49 -2.82 -14.77
C VAL A 347 4.65 -3.86 -14.08
N VAL A 348 4.25 -4.90 -14.82
CA VAL A 348 3.35 -5.92 -14.30
C VAL A 348 3.89 -7.31 -14.56
N MET A 349 3.83 -8.16 -13.54
CA MET A 349 4.04 -9.60 -13.69
C MET A 349 2.81 -10.38 -13.19
N VAL A 350 2.32 -11.28 -14.03
CA VAL A 350 1.14 -12.10 -13.75
C VAL A 350 1.47 -13.58 -13.94
N ASP A 351 1.09 -14.41 -12.98
CA ASP A 351 1.17 -15.86 -13.14
C ASP A 351 0.05 -16.35 -14.09
N PRO A 352 0.39 -16.97 -15.22
CA PRO A 352 -0.60 -17.36 -16.22
C PRO A 352 -1.50 -18.53 -15.80
N GLN A 353 -1.14 -19.31 -14.77
CA GLN A 353 -1.90 -20.48 -14.33
C GLN A 353 -3.07 -20.10 -13.42
N ASN A 354 -2.78 -19.28 -12.41
CA ASN A 354 -3.74 -18.86 -11.39
C ASN A 354 -4.22 -17.41 -11.57
N LEU A 355 -3.64 -16.66 -12.51
CA LEU A 355 -3.98 -15.28 -12.86
C LEU A 355 -3.62 -14.27 -11.76
N LEU A 356 -2.74 -14.63 -10.83
CA LEU A 356 -2.26 -13.73 -9.77
C LEU A 356 -1.32 -12.68 -10.32
N VAL A 357 -1.60 -11.42 -9.99
CA VAL A 357 -0.70 -10.30 -10.21
C VAL A 357 0.30 -10.28 -9.06
N TRP A 358 1.51 -10.77 -9.31
CA TRP A 358 2.59 -10.83 -8.32
C TRP A 358 3.33 -9.51 -8.19
N HIS A 359 3.46 -8.78 -9.29
CA HIS A 359 4.10 -7.47 -9.35
C HIS A 359 3.22 -6.51 -10.13
N ALA A 360 2.99 -5.33 -9.57
CA ALA A 360 2.36 -4.20 -10.23
C ALA A 360 2.86 -2.94 -9.52
N ASP A 361 3.70 -2.17 -10.19
CA ASP A 361 4.24 -0.95 -9.61
C ASP A 361 4.39 0.17 -10.63
N TYR A 362 4.48 1.39 -10.11
CA TYR A 362 4.79 2.58 -10.89
C TYR A 362 6.31 2.65 -11.12
N VAL A 363 6.69 2.98 -12.35
CA VAL A 363 8.06 3.40 -12.69
C VAL A 363 7.99 4.70 -13.50
N ASP A 364 9.03 5.51 -13.40
CA ASP A 364 9.15 6.76 -14.17
C ASP A 364 9.72 6.54 -15.58
N HIS A 365 10.51 5.48 -15.76
CA HIS A 365 11.08 5.07 -17.05
C HIS A 365 11.09 3.56 -17.22
N VAL A 366 11.19 3.09 -18.47
CA VAL A 366 11.30 1.66 -18.83
C VAL A 366 12.68 1.31 -19.41
N ASP A 367 13.71 1.98 -18.90
CA ASP A 367 15.10 1.62 -19.14
C ASP A 367 15.55 0.44 -18.26
N GLU A 368 16.70 -0.16 -18.60
CA GLU A 368 17.21 -1.35 -17.92
C GLU A 368 17.44 -1.11 -16.43
N LYS A 369 17.98 0.05 -16.04
CA LYS A 369 18.32 0.37 -14.64
C LYS A 369 17.07 0.46 -13.79
N THR A 370 16.06 1.15 -14.29
CA THR A 370 14.78 1.33 -13.59
C THR A 370 14.05 0.01 -13.44
N LEU A 371 14.02 -0.80 -14.50
CA LEU A 371 13.42 -2.14 -14.47
C LEU A 371 14.17 -3.09 -13.53
N CYS A 372 15.51 -3.06 -13.51
CA CYS A 372 16.32 -3.83 -12.55
C CYS A 372 15.91 -3.53 -11.11
N SER A 373 15.78 -2.24 -10.76
CA SER A 373 15.36 -1.82 -9.42
C SER A 373 13.96 -2.35 -9.07
N SER A 374 13.02 -2.27 -10.01
CA SER A 374 11.66 -2.78 -9.83
C SER A 374 11.63 -4.30 -9.60
N PHE A 375 12.35 -5.06 -10.44
CA PHE A 375 12.42 -6.51 -10.35
C PHE A 375 13.18 -6.98 -9.11
N GLN A 376 14.24 -6.29 -8.69
CA GLN A 376 14.97 -6.60 -7.47
C GLN A 376 14.06 -6.44 -6.24
N LYS A 377 13.30 -5.33 -6.19
CA LYS A 377 12.29 -5.10 -5.16
C LYS A 377 11.24 -6.22 -5.16
N PHE A 378 10.80 -6.68 -6.33
CA PHE A 378 9.88 -7.81 -6.40
C PHE A 378 10.51 -9.11 -5.85
N LEU A 379 11.75 -9.42 -6.24
CA LEU A 379 12.47 -10.62 -5.80
C LEU A 379 12.65 -10.67 -4.27
N GLU A 380 12.95 -9.54 -3.64
CA GLU A 380 13.06 -9.41 -2.17
C GLU A 380 11.76 -9.75 -1.41
N ARG A 381 10.63 -9.81 -2.10
CA ARG A 381 9.29 -9.97 -1.50
C ARG A 381 8.67 -11.34 -1.74
N VAL A 382 9.29 -12.19 -2.56
CA VAL A 382 8.79 -13.53 -2.88
C VAL A 382 9.64 -14.61 -2.22
N GLY A 383 8.98 -15.67 -1.75
CA GLY A 383 9.64 -16.84 -1.17
C GLY A 383 9.95 -17.97 -2.17
N PHE A 384 9.79 -17.73 -3.48
CA PHE A 384 9.95 -18.74 -4.52
C PHE A 384 10.87 -18.28 -5.65
N ASN A 385 11.46 -19.24 -6.36
CA ASN A 385 12.37 -18.97 -7.47
C ASN A 385 11.60 -18.62 -8.75
N ILE A 386 12.02 -17.56 -9.43
CA ILE A 386 11.53 -17.23 -10.77
C ILE A 386 12.30 -18.07 -11.80
N LEU A 387 11.62 -19.05 -12.38
CA LEU A 387 12.17 -20.00 -13.34
C LEU A 387 12.04 -19.49 -14.78
N GLY A 388 10.98 -18.74 -15.09
CA GLY A 388 10.79 -18.26 -16.45
C GLY A 388 9.73 -17.18 -16.63
N VAL A 389 9.91 -16.38 -17.67
CA VAL A 389 9.02 -15.26 -18.02
C VAL A 389 8.68 -15.30 -19.50
N THR A 390 7.39 -15.13 -19.83
CA THR A 390 6.92 -14.84 -21.19
C THR A 390 6.68 -13.34 -21.34
N LYS A 391 7.27 -12.70 -22.36
CA LYS A 391 7.18 -11.25 -22.59
C LYS A 391 7.24 -10.84 -24.06
N ASP A 392 7.11 -9.55 -24.35
CA ASP A 392 7.50 -8.99 -25.66
C ASP A 392 9.03 -8.81 -25.78
N LYS A 393 9.54 -8.61 -27.01
CA LYS A 393 10.95 -8.45 -27.35
C LYS A 393 11.55 -7.09 -26.91
N TRP A 394 11.04 -6.46 -25.84
CA TRP A 394 11.62 -5.21 -25.33
C TRP A 394 12.98 -5.47 -24.67
N LYS A 395 14.06 -4.97 -25.28
CA LYS A 395 15.45 -5.28 -24.89
C LYS A 395 15.80 -4.84 -23.46
N PRO A 396 15.51 -3.60 -23.01
CA PRO A 396 15.81 -3.17 -21.64
C PRO A 396 15.24 -4.10 -20.57
N SER A 397 14.00 -4.56 -20.77
CA SER A 397 13.33 -5.49 -19.86
C SER A 397 13.93 -6.89 -19.90
N THR A 398 14.29 -7.39 -21.08
CA THR A 398 14.98 -8.69 -21.22
C THR A 398 16.32 -8.70 -20.47
N GLU A 399 17.12 -7.64 -20.58
CA GLU A 399 18.41 -7.56 -19.88
C GLU A 399 18.23 -7.36 -18.38
N ALA A 400 17.26 -6.56 -17.95
CA ALA A 400 16.93 -6.40 -16.54
C ALA A 400 16.50 -7.73 -15.88
N LEU A 401 15.67 -8.51 -16.56
CA LEU A 401 15.24 -9.84 -16.08
C LEU A 401 16.43 -10.80 -15.93
N LYS A 402 17.32 -10.87 -16.93
CA LYS A 402 18.52 -11.74 -16.87
C LYS A 402 19.47 -11.35 -15.74
N LYS A 403 19.57 -10.05 -15.45
CA LYS A 403 20.45 -9.52 -14.42
C LYS A 403 19.94 -9.80 -13.00
N VAL A 404 18.63 -9.71 -12.80
CA VAL A 404 17.98 -9.89 -11.49
C VAL A 404 17.72 -11.37 -11.20
N PHE A 405 17.24 -12.13 -12.19
CA PHE A 405 16.84 -13.53 -12.01
C PHE A 405 17.88 -14.47 -12.62
N HIS A 406 18.59 -15.19 -11.74
CA HIS A 406 19.62 -16.13 -12.17
C HIS A 406 19.03 -17.31 -12.95
N LYS A 407 19.62 -17.64 -14.11
CA LYS A 407 19.23 -18.78 -14.96
C LYS A 407 17.76 -18.78 -15.42
N ILE A 408 17.18 -17.59 -15.61
CA ILE A 408 15.79 -17.43 -16.06
C ILE A 408 15.58 -17.85 -17.52
N TRP A 409 14.50 -18.56 -17.79
CA TRP A 409 14.02 -18.87 -19.13
C TRP A 409 13.16 -17.72 -19.68
N ILE A 410 13.51 -17.16 -20.85
CA ILE A 410 12.75 -16.06 -21.47
C ILE A 410 12.05 -16.56 -22.74
N GLY A 411 10.72 -16.61 -22.70
CA GLY A 411 9.88 -16.90 -23.85
C GLY A 411 9.35 -15.62 -24.50
N TYR A 412 9.30 -15.59 -25.84
CA TYR A 412 8.71 -14.45 -26.56
C TYR A 412 7.27 -14.70 -26.97
N CYS A 413 6.45 -13.66 -26.84
CA CYS A 413 5.03 -13.69 -27.12
C CYS A 413 4.75 -13.92 -28.62
N HIS A 414 4.08 -15.03 -28.93
CA HIS A 414 3.66 -15.32 -30.31
C HIS A 414 2.68 -14.27 -30.85
N ARG A 415 1.83 -13.70 -29.99
CA ARG A 415 0.84 -12.71 -30.40
C ARG A 415 1.49 -11.43 -30.90
N HIS A 416 2.53 -10.93 -30.22
CA HIS A 416 3.25 -9.73 -30.61
C HIS A 416 4.03 -9.96 -31.92
N CYS A 417 4.66 -11.13 -32.08
CA CYS A 417 5.30 -11.53 -33.33
C CYS A 417 4.31 -11.53 -34.51
N LEU A 418 3.15 -12.18 -34.34
CA LEU A 418 2.11 -12.23 -35.38
C LEU A 418 1.54 -10.85 -35.72
N LYS A 419 1.37 -9.98 -34.71
CA LYS A 419 0.89 -8.61 -34.93
C LYS A 419 1.88 -7.81 -35.80
N ARG A 420 3.17 -7.83 -35.44
CA ARG A 420 4.22 -7.14 -36.22
C ARG A 420 4.33 -7.69 -37.64
N PHE A 421 4.15 -9.00 -37.82
CA PHE A 421 4.14 -9.60 -39.15
C PHE A 421 2.92 -9.17 -39.97
N LEU A 422 1.73 -9.06 -39.36
CA LEU A 422 0.55 -8.53 -40.04
C LEU A 422 0.74 -7.05 -40.44
N GLU A 423 1.34 -6.22 -39.58
CA GLU A 423 1.68 -4.84 -39.91
C GLU A 423 2.63 -4.74 -41.11
N ALA A 424 3.65 -5.61 -41.15
CA ALA A 424 4.58 -5.73 -42.28
C ALA A 424 3.89 -6.19 -43.58
N LEU A 425 2.96 -7.14 -43.49
CA LEU A 425 2.14 -7.57 -44.63
C LEU A 425 1.24 -6.46 -45.17
N GLU A 426 0.64 -5.65 -44.29
CA GLU A 426 -0.17 -4.50 -44.68
C GLU A 426 0.67 -3.42 -45.37
N GLU A 427 1.90 -3.20 -44.91
CA GLU A 427 2.86 -2.29 -45.56
C GLU A 427 3.28 -2.82 -46.94
N TYR A 428 3.66 -4.09 -47.02
CA TYR A 428 3.96 -4.76 -48.29
C TYR A 428 2.78 -4.67 -49.26
N ARG A 429 1.54 -4.89 -48.81
CA ARG A 429 0.33 -4.77 -49.65
C ARG A 429 0.21 -3.38 -50.27
N LYS A 430 0.47 -2.33 -49.50
CA LYS A 430 0.39 -0.94 -49.99
C LYS A 430 1.41 -0.65 -51.09
N GLN A 431 2.59 -1.27 -51.01
CA GLN A 431 3.66 -1.07 -51.99
C GLN A 431 3.48 -1.94 -53.25
N SER A 432 3.13 -3.20 -53.07
CA SER A 432 3.02 -4.20 -54.15
C SER A 432 1.64 -4.26 -54.82
N LYS A 433 0.61 -3.63 -54.24
CA LYS A 433 -0.81 -3.77 -54.63
C LYS A 433 -1.32 -5.23 -54.61
N CYS A 434 -0.71 -6.08 -53.79
CA CYS A 434 -1.12 -7.48 -53.59
C CYS A 434 -2.57 -7.60 -53.09
N SER A 435 -3.25 -8.71 -53.41
CA SER A 435 -4.64 -8.94 -52.97
C SER A 435 -4.75 -9.25 -51.47
N HIS A 436 -5.92 -8.97 -50.88
CA HIS A 436 -6.18 -9.31 -49.47
C HIS A 436 -6.16 -10.82 -49.20
N GLU A 437 -6.62 -11.62 -50.16
CA GLU A 437 -6.60 -13.08 -50.09
C GLU A 437 -5.17 -13.57 -49.96
N ARG A 438 -4.27 -13.04 -50.77
CA ARG A 438 -2.86 -13.43 -50.78
C ARG A 438 -2.15 -13.05 -49.48
N ILE A 439 -2.40 -11.86 -48.95
CA ILE A 439 -1.91 -11.45 -47.62
C ILE A 439 -2.40 -12.42 -46.52
N SER A 440 -3.65 -12.84 -46.57
CA SER A 440 -4.23 -13.81 -45.63
C SER A 440 -3.55 -15.17 -45.70
N GLU A 441 -3.18 -15.63 -46.91
CA GLU A 441 -2.41 -16.86 -47.12
C GLU A 441 -1.01 -16.79 -46.52
N LEU A 442 -0.25 -15.72 -46.83
CA LEU A 442 1.10 -15.50 -46.29
C LEU A 442 1.08 -15.46 -44.76
N TYR A 443 0.11 -14.76 -44.18
CA TYR A 443 -0.11 -14.73 -42.73
C TYR A 443 -0.37 -16.12 -42.15
N LYS A 444 -1.23 -16.93 -42.79
CA LYS A 444 -1.53 -18.31 -42.36
C LYS A 444 -0.29 -19.20 -42.44
N LYS A 445 0.53 -19.07 -43.48
CA LYS A 445 1.80 -19.81 -43.64
C LYS A 445 2.77 -19.47 -42.50
N PHE A 446 3.06 -18.19 -42.28
CA PHE A 446 3.92 -17.74 -41.18
C PHE A 446 3.41 -18.19 -39.81
N LYS A 447 2.10 -18.02 -39.56
CA LYS A 447 1.46 -18.47 -38.31
C LYS A 447 1.58 -19.97 -38.10
N ARG A 448 1.51 -20.78 -39.16
CA ARG A 448 1.70 -22.23 -39.10
C ARG A 448 3.13 -22.59 -38.75
N VAL A 449 4.13 -21.91 -39.32
CA VAL A 449 5.55 -22.09 -38.95
C VAL A 449 5.73 -21.84 -37.45
N LEU A 450 5.28 -20.69 -36.95
CA LEU A 450 5.42 -20.33 -35.53
C LEU A 450 4.68 -21.30 -34.58
N LYS A 451 3.45 -21.71 -34.93
CA LYS A 451 2.62 -22.59 -34.08
C LYS A 451 3.15 -24.03 -34.00
N THR A 452 3.70 -24.55 -35.10
CA THR A 452 4.06 -25.96 -35.23
C THR A 452 5.54 -26.25 -34.96
N SER A 453 6.36 -25.23 -34.79
CA SER A 453 7.79 -25.41 -34.49
C SER A 453 8.00 -25.77 -33.03
N THR A 454 8.76 -26.85 -32.78
CA THR A 454 9.02 -27.39 -31.43
C THR A 454 10.42 -27.07 -30.92
N SER A 455 11.32 -26.63 -31.80
CA SER A 455 12.70 -26.27 -31.48
C SER A 455 13.23 -25.21 -32.43
N LYS A 456 14.36 -24.56 -32.05
CA LYS A 456 15.11 -23.66 -32.94
C LYS A 456 15.31 -24.27 -34.32
N VAL A 457 15.88 -25.47 -34.38
CA VAL A 457 16.18 -26.16 -35.65
C VAL A 457 14.90 -26.40 -36.46
N SER A 458 13.83 -26.89 -35.83
CA SER A 458 12.55 -27.09 -36.52
C SER A 458 11.99 -25.79 -37.10
N LEU A 459 12.15 -24.68 -36.39
CA LEU A 459 11.67 -23.38 -36.82
C LEU A 459 12.47 -22.86 -38.00
N GLU A 460 13.80 -22.90 -37.91
CA GLU A 460 14.69 -22.46 -38.99
C GLU A 460 14.47 -23.26 -40.28
N THR A 461 14.31 -24.58 -40.19
CA THR A 461 13.99 -25.42 -41.34
C THR A 461 12.65 -25.03 -41.96
N LYS A 462 11.62 -24.80 -41.14
CA LYS A 462 10.28 -24.42 -41.64
C LYS A 462 10.24 -23.01 -42.25
N ILE A 463 11.07 -22.09 -41.78
CA ILE A 463 11.26 -20.78 -42.44
C ILE A 463 11.86 -20.97 -43.83
N LYS A 464 12.91 -21.80 -43.97
CA LYS A 464 13.53 -22.06 -45.29
C LYS A 464 12.58 -22.71 -46.29
N LEU A 465 11.55 -23.40 -45.83
CA LEU A 465 10.51 -24.01 -46.66
C LEU A 465 9.42 -23.01 -47.09
N LEU A 466 9.45 -21.76 -46.63
CA LEU A 466 8.61 -20.69 -47.17
C LEU A 466 9.23 -20.21 -48.48
N ASN A 467 8.66 -20.68 -49.60
CA ASN A 467 9.18 -20.46 -50.95
C ASN A 467 8.38 -19.44 -51.77
N ASP A 468 7.41 -18.76 -51.15
CA ASP A 468 6.65 -17.70 -51.81
C ASP A 468 7.57 -16.49 -52.10
N GLU A 469 7.56 -15.99 -53.34
CA GLU A 469 8.42 -14.87 -53.78
C GLU A 469 8.24 -13.62 -52.93
N GLU A 470 7.04 -13.41 -52.36
CA GLU A 470 6.77 -12.27 -51.49
C GLU A 470 7.64 -12.27 -50.23
N PHE A 471 8.08 -13.43 -49.74
CA PHE A 471 8.98 -13.50 -48.60
C PHE A 471 10.38 -12.97 -48.91
N LEU A 472 10.74 -12.81 -50.18
CA LEU A 472 12.00 -12.18 -50.60
C LEU A 472 11.95 -10.65 -50.53
N ASP A 473 10.76 -10.06 -50.41
CA ASP A 473 10.61 -8.63 -50.20
C ASP A 473 11.32 -8.19 -48.91
N PRO A 474 12.12 -7.11 -48.92
CA PRO A 474 12.89 -6.68 -47.75
C PRO A 474 12.07 -6.53 -46.46
N ILE A 475 10.80 -6.11 -46.57
CA ILE A 475 9.92 -5.89 -45.42
C ILE A 475 9.56 -7.22 -44.75
N LEU A 476 9.22 -8.23 -45.54
CA LEU A 476 8.84 -9.55 -45.05
C LEU A 476 10.06 -10.39 -44.67
N GLN A 477 11.14 -10.31 -45.44
CA GLN A 477 12.42 -10.97 -45.16
C GLN A 477 12.98 -10.53 -43.81
N ALA A 478 12.95 -9.23 -43.50
CA ALA A 478 13.38 -8.72 -42.20
C ALA A 478 12.62 -9.35 -41.03
N ARG A 479 11.34 -9.71 -41.20
CA ARG A 479 10.54 -10.40 -40.17
C ARG A 479 10.86 -11.88 -40.06
N LEU A 480 11.20 -12.55 -41.17
CA LEU A 480 11.70 -13.91 -41.15
C LEU A 480 13.06 -13.99 -40.46
N ASP A 481 13.97 -13.04 -40.75
CA ASP A 481 15.28 -12.96 -40.14
C ASP A 481 15.17 -12.70 -38.63
N GLU A 482 14.30 -11.77 -38.22
CA GLU A 482 13.98 -11.54 -36.81
C GLU A 482 13.46 -12.81 -36.14
N LEU A 483 12.53 -13.53 -36.79
CA LEU A 483 11.95 -14.76 -36.26
C LEU A 483 13.04 -15.83 -36.08
N LYS A 484 13.96 -15.95 -37.04
CA LYS A 484 15.08 -16.89 -37.06
C LYS A 484 16.10 -16.59 -35.94
N GLU A 485 16.51 -15.33 -35.81
CA GLU A 485 17.43 -14.86 -34.76
C GLU A 485 16.90 -15.22 -33.36
N ASN A 486 15.58 -15.13 -33.18
CA ASN A 486 14.93 -15.28 -31.88
C ASN A 486 14.22 -16.64 -31.70
N ALA A 487 14.53 -17.61 -32.55
CA ALA A 487 13.86 -18.91 -32.61
C ALA A 487 13.85 -19.69 -31.28
N VAL A 488 14.93 -19.58 -30.49
CA VAL A 488 15.02 -20.20 -29.15
C VAL A 488 13.92 -19.69 -28.23
N HIS A 489 13.68 -18.37 -28.23
CA HIS A 489 12.69 -17.73 -27.38
C HIS A 489 11.25 -18.05 -27.81
N TYR A 490 11.00 -18.14 -29.12
CA TYR A 490 9.66 -18.46 -29.64
C TYR A 490 9.29 -19.94 -29.49
N THR A 491 10.25 -20.85 -29.39
CA THR A 491 9.95 -22.29 -29.25
C THR A 491 9.98 -22.76 -27.79
N LEU A 492 10.36 -21.89 -26.86
CA LEU A 492 10.57 -22.24 -25.45
C LEU A 492 9.32 -22.75 -24.75
N ASN A 493 8.13 -22.27 -25.13
CA ASN A 493 6.84 -22.75 -24.59
C ASN A 493 6.54 -24.22 -24.90
N LYS A 494 7.23 -24.82 -25.89
CA LYS A 494 7.16 -26.25 -26.20
C LYS A 494 8.22 -27.07 -25.48
N GLN A 495 9.31 -26.43 -25.06
CA GLN A 495 10.47 -27.09 -24.44
C GLN A 495 10.43 -27.03 -22.90
N ARG A 496 9.76 -26.03 -22.34
CA ARG A 496 9.70 -25.79 -20.89
C ARG A 496 8.25 -25.67 -20.43
N LYS A 497 7.85 -26.59 -19.53
CA LYS A 497 6.57 -26.52 -18.83
C LYS A 497 6.48 -25.20 -18.06
N GLY A 498 5.38 -24.48 -18.19
CA GLY A 498 5.14 -23.20 -17.49
C GLY A 498 5.36 -21.93 -18.31
N ILE A 499 6.21 -21.95 -19.34
CA ILE A 499 6.34 -20.82 -20.28
C ILE A 499 5.08 -20.71 -21.13
N ALA A 500 4.38 -19.57 -21.05
CA ALA A 500 3.19 -19.32 -21.83
C ALA A 500 3.54 -18.99 -23.29
N GLN A 501 2.63 -19.33 -24.22
CA GLN A 501 2.78 -19.00 -25.64
C GLN A 501 2.57 -17.50 -25.94
N THR A 502 1.72 -16.84 -25.15
CA THR A 502 1.34 -15.44 -25.34
C THR A 502 1.31 -14.72 -24.00
N THR A 503 1.40 -13.39 -24.02
CA THR A 503 1.26 -12.47 -22.87
C THR A 503 -0.20 -12.07 -22.62
N SER A 504 -1.17 -12.82 -23.15
CA SER A 504 -2.57 -12.39 -23.16
C SER A 504 -3.17 -12.11 -21.77
N ILE A 505 -2.65 -12.76 -20.73
CA ILE A 505 -3.13 -12.56 -19.35
C ILE A 505 -2.65 -11.21 -18.82
N VAL A 506 -1.36 -10.89 -18.97
CA VAL A 506 -0.83 -9.58 -18.56
C VAL A 506 -1.37 -8.46 -19.46
N ASP A 507 -1.51 -8.67 -20.78
CA ASP A 507 -2.13 -7.72 -21.70
C ASP A 507 -3.55 -7.35 -21.23
N ASN A 508 -4.33 -8.34 -20.81
CA ASN A 508 -5.71 -8.14 -20.36
C ASN A 508 -5.77 -7.38 -19.03
N TYR A 509 -4.84 -7.62 -18.11
CA TYR A 509 -4.72 -6.82 -16.90
C TYR A 509 -4.31 -5.38 -17.23
N LEU A 510 -3.31 -5.19 -18.09
CA LEU A 510 -2.83 -3.87 -18.50
C LEU A 510 -3.90 -3.05 -19.24
N LYS A 511 -4.86 -3.67 -19.95
CA LYS A 511 -6.03 -2.94 -20.48
C LYS A 511 -6.83 -2.25 -19.39
N ILE A 512 -7.02 -2.89 -18.24
CA ILE A 512 -7.73 -2.31 -17.09
C ILE A 512 -6.90 -1.16 -16.50
N VAL A 513 -5.59 -1.35 -16.36
CA VAL A 513 -4.65 -0.32 -15.89
C VAL A 513 -4.65 0.90 -16.83
N LYS A 514 -4.48 0.71 -18.14
CA LYS A 514 -4.47 1.79 -19.15
C LYS A 514 -5.80 2.55 -19.18
N ARG A 515 -6.94 1.86 -19.08
CA ARG A 515 -8.26 2.51 -18.94
C ARG A 515 -8.33 3.38 -17.68
N LYS A 516 -7.76 2.91 -16.57
CA LYS A 516 -7.72 3.68 -15.33
C LYS A 516 -6.85 4.92 -15.46
N LEU A 517 -5.69 4.78 -16.07
CA LEU A 517 -4.77 5.89 -16.30
C LEU A 517 -5.41 7.00 -17.13
N ARG A 518 -6.10 6.64 -18.22
CA ARG A 518 -6.85 7.63 -19.01
C ARG A 518 -7.93 8.36 -18.23
N GLN A 519 -8.55 7.71 -17.25
CA GLN A 519 -9.56 8.36 -16.41
C GLN A 519 -8.93 9.28 -15.34
N VAL A 520 -7.76 8.89 -14.81
CA VAL A 520 -7.09 9.66 -13.76
C VAL A 520 -6.43 10.92 -14.34
N GLU A 521 -6.00 10.87 -15.61
CA GLU A 521 -5.32 11.92 -16.37
C GLU A 521 -3.94 12.33 -15.82
N SER A 522 -3.83 12.56 -14.51
CA SER A 522 -2.58 12.87 -13.82
C SER A 522 -2.62 12.42 -12.36
N PHE A 523 -1.45 12.07 -11.82
CA PHE A 523 -1.29 11.80 -10.40
C PHE A 523 -0.76 13.01 -9.65
N ARG A 524 -1.11 13.09 -8.37
CA ARG A 524 -0.51 14.08 -7.45
C ARG A 524 1.01 13.94 -7.36
N ASP A 525 1.48 12.69 -7.28
CA ASP A 525 2.90 12.33 -7.22
C ASP A 525 3.09 10.84 -7.53
N LYS A 526 4.35 10.42 -7.63
CA LYS A 526 4.79 9.04 -7.90
C LYS A 526 4.31 8.05 -6.82
N GLU A 527 4.19 8.48 -5.56
CA GLU A 527 3.75 7.62 -4.45
C GLU A 527 2.28 7.23 -4.63
N TRP A 528 1.42 8.20 -4.97
CA TRP A 528 0.00 7.93 -5.22
C TRP A 528 -0.22 7.05 -6.46
N ALA A 529 0.61 7.19 -7.50
CA ALA A 529 0.57 6.30 -8.65
C ALA A 529 0.89 4.85 -8.25
N ALA A 530 1.98 4.65 -7.49
CA ALA A 530 2.37 3.34 -6.98
C ALA A 530 1.29 2.72 -6.09
N LEU A 531 0.75 3.49 -5.14
CA LEU A 531 -0.34 3.05 -4.26
C LEU A 531 -1.57 2.62 -5.06
N LEU A 532 -1.93 3.36 -6.12
CA LEU A 532 -3.08 3.02 -6.95
C LEU A 532 -2.88 1.68 -7.67
N PHE A 533 -1.72 1.47 -8.30
CA PHE A 533 -1.46 0.22 -9.03
C PHE A 533 -1.41 -0.99 -8.10
N ARG A 534 -0.78 -0.85 -6.93
CA ARG A 534 -0.75 -1.90 -5.91
C ARG A 534 -2.15 -2.20 -5.37
N ALA A 535 -2.94 -1.17 -5.07
CA ALA A 535 -4.32 -1.32 -4.62
C ALA A 535 -5.19 -2.04 -5.67
N GLN A 536 -5.01 -1.70 -6.95
CA GLN A 536 -5.69 -2.36 -8.05
C GLN A 536 -5.28 -3.83 -8.19
N ALA A 537 -3.98 -4.15 -8.11
CA ALA A 537 -3.48 -5.52 -8.16
C ALA A 537 -3.97 -6.36 -6.98
N ASN A 538 -3.89 -5.82 -5.76
CA ASN A 538 -4.41 -6.46 -4.56
C ASN A 538 -5.91 -6.72 -4.71
N THR A 539 -6.70 -5.73 -5.12
CA THR A 539 -8.14 -5.92 -5.36
C THR A 539 -8.40 -7.00 -6.42
N ARG A 540 -7.66 -6.98 -7.52
CA ARG A 540 -7.78 -7.96 -8.61
C ARG A 540 -7.50 -9.39 -8.16
N ASN A 541 -6.53 -9.58 -7.27
CA ASN A 541 -6.12 -10.89 -6.78
C ASN A 541 -7.18 -11.54 -5.89
N PHE A 542 -7.93 -10.75 -5.12
CA PHE A 542 -8.88 -11.29 -4.14
C PHE A 542 -10.34 -11.27 -4.64
N VAL A 543 -10.72 -10.34 -5.53
CA VAL A 543 -12.10 -10.28 -6.05
C VAL A 543 -12.41 -11.52 -6.93
N PRO A 544 -13.51 -12.24 -6.65
CA PRO A 544 -13.95 -13.35 -7.47
C PRO A 544 -14.35 -12.92 -8.89
N PHE A 545 -14.15 -13.82 -9.84
CA PHE A 545 -14.65 -13.64 -11.19
C PHE A 545 -16.18 -13.60 -11.20
N ASN A 546 -16.74 -12.70 -12.01
CA ASN A 546 -18.19 -12.59 -12.21
C ASN A 546 -18.78 -13.87 -12.81
N SER A 547 -20.10 -14.03 -12.67
CA SER A 547 -20.87 -15.09 -13.33
C SER A 547 -20.60 -15.13 -14.84
N GLY A 548 -20.53 -16.33 -15.42
CA GLY A 548 -20.25 -16.55 -16.84
C GLY A 548 -18.76 -16.55 -17.22
N ALA A 549 -17.85 -16.18 -16.33
CA ALA A 549 -16.41 -16.35 -16.55
C ALA A 549 -15.97 -17.82 -16.33
N LYS A 550 -14.86 -18.24 -16.98
CA LYS A 550 -14.30 -19.61 -16.85
C LYS A 550 -14.10 -20.06 -15.39
N ASN A 551 -13.72 -19.12 -14.51
CA ASN A 551 -13.44 -19.37 -13.09
C ASN A 551 -14.47 -18.65 -12.19
N ALA A 552 -15.72 -18.53 -12.62
CA ALA A 552 -16.78 -17.83 -11.89
C ALA A 552 -16.84 -18.25 -10.41
N GLY A 553 -17.03 -17.29 -9.51
CA GLY A 553 -17.08 -17.51 -8.06
C GLY A 553 -15.72 -17.75 -7.39
N LYS A 554 -14.65 -18.04 -8.15
CA LYS A 554 -13.27 -18.12 -7.64
C LYS A 554 -12.53 -16.80 -7.86
N SER A 555 -11.59 -16.46 -6.99
CA SER A 555 -10.62 -15.38 -7.20
C SER A 555 -9.25 -15.93 -7.62
N PRO A 556 -8.36 -15.13 -8.24
CA PRO A 556 -6.97 -15.54 -8.48
C PRO A 556 -6.28 -16.11 -7.24
N PHE A 557 -6.49 -15.50 -6.07
CA PHE A 557 -6.00 -15.97 -4.79
C PHE A 557 -6.49 -17.39 -4.46
N SER A 558 -7.79 -17.66 -4.61
CA SER A 558 -8.34 -19.00 -4.39
C SER A 558 -7.88 -20.03 -5.43
N LEU A 559 -7.63 -19.62 -6.68
CA LEU A 559 -7.10 -20.50 -7.72
C LEU A 559 -5.67 -20.94 -7.44
N ALA A 560 -4.91 -20.12 -6.71
CA ALA A 560 -3.58 -20.45 -6.23
C ALA A 560 -3.58 -21.24 -4.90
N GLY A 561 -4.74 -21.69 -4.43
CA GLY A 561 -4.87 -22.45 -3.17
C GLY A 561 -4.89 -21.59 -1.91
N GLY A 562 -5.01 -20.26 -2.03
CA GLY A 562 -5.10 -19.36 -0.88
C GLY A 562 -6.35 -19.60 -0.03
N GLN A 563 -6.18 -19.57 1.31
CA GLN A 563 -7.26 -19.85 2.25
C GLN A 563 -8.26 -18.68 2.33
N THR A 564 -9.49 -18.90 1.87
CA THR A 564 -10.56 -17.88 1.83
C THR A 564 -11.45 -17.87 3.06
N HIS A 565 -11.44 -18.95 3.86
CA HIS A 565 -12.36 -19.13 5.00
C HIS A 565 -13.86 -18.97 4.64
N GLU A 566 -14.21 -19.16 3.35
CA GLU A 566 -15.56 -18.89 2.82
C GLU A 566 -16.05 -17.45 3.07
N LEU A 567 -15.13 -16.51 3.22
CA LEU A 567 -15.46 -15.11 3.48
C LEU A 567 -15.56 -14.31 2.16
N PRO A 568 -16.30 -13.18 2.18
CA PRO A 568 -16.20 -12.18 1.13
C PRO A 568 -14.75 -11.70 0.94
N TRP A 569 -14.37 -11.41 -0.30
CA TRP A 569 -12.97 -11.14 -0.67
C TRP A 569 -12.25 -10.08 0.17
N ILE A 570 -12.94 -9.01 0.57
CA ILE A 570 -12.33 -7.93 1.34
C ILE A 570 -12.10 -8.36 2.80
N GLN A 571 -12.96 -9.23 3.34
CA GLN A 571 -12.75 -9.87 4.64
C GLN A 571 -11.56 -10.84 4.59
N VAL A 572 -11.40 -11.60 3.48
CA VAL A 572 -10.22 -12.45 3.24
C VAL A 572 -8.94 -11.61 3.32
N MET A 573 -8.91 -10.46 2.63
CA MET A 573 -7.77 -9.54 2.71
C MET A 573 -7.50 -9.07 4.15
N ASN A 574 -8.53 -8.81 4.95
CA ASN A 574 -8.38 -8.34 6.34
C ASN A 574 -7.79 -9.41 7.26
N VAL A 575 -8.25 -10.67 7.13
CA VAL A 575 -7.71 -11.82 7.86
C VAL A 575 -6.22 -11.98 7.54
N HIS A 576 -5.86 -11.88 6.26
CA HIS A 576 -4.47 -11.97 5.79
C HIS A 576 -3.64 -10.70 5.98
N ASN A 577 -4.06 -9.81 6.88
CA ASN A 577 -3.32 -8.61 7.29
C ASN A 577 -2.97 -7.64 6.15
N ALA A 578 -3.75 -7.61 5.06
CA ALA A 578 -3.59 -6.62 3.97
C ALA A 578 -3.64 -5.16 4.44
N PHE A 579 -4.06 -4.96 5.70
CA PHE A 579 -4.43 -3.71 6.31
C PHE A 579 -3.62 -3.38 7.56
N LEU A 580 -2.58 -4.17 7.83
CA LEU A 580 -1.65 -3.93 8.92
C LEU A 580 -0.51 -3.03 8.45
N PHE A 581 -0.44 -1.82 9.00
CA PHE A 581 0.68 -0.90 8.80
C PHE A 581 1.73 -1.14 9.89
N SER A 582 2.67 -2.06 9.65
CA SER A 582 3.84 -2.20 10.55
C SER A 582 4.97 -1.27 10.10
N GLU A 583 5.88 -0.89 11.00
CA GLU A 583 7.06 -0.05 10.67
C GLU A 583 7.90 -0.58 9.49
N GLN A 584 7.84 -1.88 9.19
CA GLN A 584 8.52 -2.46 8.02
C GLN A 584 7.86 -2.07 6.68
N SER A 585 6.55 -1.84 6.66
CA SER A 585 5.80 -1.47 5.45
C SER A 585 6.06 -0.03 4.97
N THR A 586 6.46 0.88 5.87
CA THR A 586 6.91 2.23 5.53
C THR A 586 8.40 2.30 5.17
N MET A 587 9.20 1.28 5.53
CA MET A 587 10.64 1.26 5.31
C MET A 587 11.05 0.85 3.87
N THR A 588 10.16 0.27 3.07
CA THR A 588 10.49 -0.21 1.70
C THR A 588 10.11 0.74 0.56
N GLY A 589 9.67 1.96 0.89
CA GLY A 589 9.30 3.00 -0.09
C GLY A 589 10.35 4.11 -0.32
N LEU A 590 11.52 4.04 0.32
CA LEU A 590 12.55 5.08 0.20
C LEU A 590 13.92 4.45 -0.10
N SER A 591 14.17 4.24 -1.39
CA SER A 591 15.50 4.16 -2.00
C SER A 591 15.45 4.91 -3.32
#